data_AF-A0A7H9NLP3-F1
#
_entry.id   AF-A0A7H9NLP3-F1
#
_cell.length_a   1.000
_cell.length_b   1.000
_cell.length_c   1.000
_cell.angle_alpha   90.00
_cell.angle_beta   90.00
_cell.angle_gamma   90.00
#
_symmetry.space_group_name_H-M   'P 1'
#
loop_
_entity.id
_entity.type
_entity.pdbx_description
1 polymer ?
#
loop_
_entity_poly.entity_id
_entity_poly.type
_entity_poly.pdbx_seq_one_letter_code
_entity_poly.pdbx_strand_id
1 'polypeptide(L)'
;MWSGVGAVINVEDNSSVLLAPQGVVNKLPEHFFDHVEVITATSGQHLEYLFNTELKFPLIYIQNFGVKTYELVRSLRVSLSADAIYTCADQLLTRQNEVLYMLDLKKAKELHQEIKNYSKKEIDIFIRTVTLLAYSRITPEAASNEFKKNNLIPLLLLLPTDPHQRLSILHLLKKV
;
A
#
# COMPACT_ATOMS: atom_id res chain seq x y z
N MET A 1 1.72 -17.95 12.47
CA MET A 1 1.45 -17.07 11.31
C MET A 1 2.29 -15.82 11.45
N TRP A 2 2.94 -15.38 10.37
CA TRP A 2 3.82 -14.20 10.34
C TRP A 2 3.01 -12.95 10.02
N SER A 3 2.06 -12.62 10.91
CA SER A 3 1.16 -11.49 10.73
C SER A 3 1.92 -10.19 10.69
N GLY A 4 1.64 -9.39 9.67
CA GLY A 4 2.24 -8.09 9.46
C GLY A 4 3.67 -8.11 8.93
N VAL A 5 4.17 -9.30 8.55
CA VAL A 5 5.42 -9.46 7.82
C VAL A 5 5.13 -9.42 6.32
N GLY A 6 5.88 -8.62 5.57
CA GLY A 6 5.84 -8.58 4.11
C GLY A 6 7.18 -8.98 3.48
N ALA A 7 7.22 -9.04 2.16
CA ALA A 7 8.46 -9.21 1.41
C ALA A 7 8.42 -8.45 0.09
N VAL A 8 9.58 -7.99 -0.34
CA VAL A 8 9.85 -7.52 -1.70
C VAL A 8 10.85 -8.49 -2.31
N ILE A 9 10.47 -9.15 -3.39
CA ILE A 9 11.30 -10.14 -4.09
C ILE A 9 11.59 -9.60 -5.47
N ASN A 10 12.87 -9.39 -5.78
CA ASN A 10 13.29 -9.12 -7.15
C ASN A 10 13.44 -10.45 -7.90
N VAL A 11 12.79 -10.56 -9.06
CA VAL A 11 12.76 -11.79 -9.85
C VAL A 11 14.04 -11.96 -10.69
N GLU A 12 14.73 -10.87 -11.03
CA GLU A 12 15.92 -10.95 -11.89
C GLU A 12 17.16 -11.48 -11.16
N ASP A 13 17.45 -10.93 -9.98
CA ASP A 13 18.64 -11.29 -9.19
C ASP A 13 18.31 -12.26 -8.04
N ASN A 14 17.04 -12.68 -7.92
CA ASN A 14 16.52 -13.53 -6.83
C ASN A 14 16.82 -12.96 -5.43
N SER A 15 17.04 -11.65 -5.31
CA SER A 15 17.16 -11.00 -4.02
C SER A 15 15.79 -10.83 -3.37
N SER A 16 15.78 -10.90 -2.04
CA SER A 16 14.56 -10.70 -1.27
C SER A 16 14.85 -9.89 -0.02
N VAL A 17 13.96 -8.93 0.24
CA VAL A 17 13.95 -8.15 1.47
C VAL A 17 12.69 -8.49 2.23
N LEU A 18 12.86 -8.92 3.47
CA LEU A 18 11.78 -9.18 4.40
C LEU A 18 11.46 -7.92 5.20
N LEU A 19 10.21 -7.50 5.22
CA LEU A 19 9.72 -6.39 6.03
C LEU A 19 9.04 -6.97 7.25
N ALA A 20 9.63 -6.83 8.43
CA ALA A 20 9.15 -7.51 9.63
C ALA A 20 9.07 -6.58 10.86
N PRO A 21 8.00 -6.66 11.68
CA PRO A 21 7.95 -5.93 12.94
C PRO A 21 9.02 -6.41 13.91
N GLN A 22 9.52 -5.54 14.81
CA GLN A 22 10.59 -5.85 15.76
C GLN A 22 10.35 -7.14 16.55
N GLY A 23 9.11 -7.39 16.98
CA GLY A 23 8.76 -8.59 17.74
C GLY A 23 8.89 -9.91 16.95
N VAL A 24 8.88 -9.85 15.62
CA VAL A 24 9.20 -10.99 14.74
C VAL A 24 10.71 -11.08 14.54
N VAL A 25 11.37 -9.95 14.24
CA VAL A 25 12.83 -9.89 14.04
C VAL A 25 13.58 -10.51 15.21
N ASN A 26 13.19 -10.18 16.45
CA ASN A 26 13.80 -10.72 17.67
C ASN A 26 13.69 -12.24 17.84
N LYS A 27 12.83 -12.90 17.06
CA LYS A 27 12.61 -14.35 17.09
C LYS A 27 13.30 -15.07 15.93
N LEU A 28 13.87 -14.33 14.98
CA LEU A 28 14.57 -14.92 13.85
C LEU A 28 15.92 -15.46 14.32
N PRO A 29 16.31 -16.67 13.88
CA PRO A 29 17.66 -17.19 14.13
C PRO A 29 18.75 -16.30 13.52
N GLU A 30 19.93 -16.25 14.13
CA GLU A 30 21.05 -15.45 13.61
C GLU A 30 21.41 -15.80 12.15
N HIS A 31 21.45 -17.09 11.82
CA HIS A 31 21.74 -17.56 10.46
C HIS A 31 20.70 -17.13 9.40
N PHE A 32 19.53 -16.66 9.82
CA PHE A 32 18.52 -16.14 8.89
C PHE A 32 19.01 -14.85 8.22
N PHE A 33 19.69 -14.00 8.99
CA PHE A 33 20.20 -12.70 8.52
C PHE A 33 21.37 -12.84 7.55
N ASP A 34 22.03 -14.00 7.53
CA ASP A 34 23.09 -14.30 6.55
C ASP A 34 22.56 -14.50 5.12
N HIS A 35 21.27 -14.82 4.99
CA HIS A 35 20.67 -15.24 3.71
C HIS A 35 19.57 -14.31 3.22
N VAL A 36 18.91 -13.57 4.13
CA VAL A 36 17.78 -12.72 3.82
C VAL A 36 18.00 -11.35 4.46
N GLU A 37 17.92 -10.31 3.64
CA GLU A 37 17.92 -8.95 4.16
C GLU A 37 16.60 -8.71 4.92
N VAL A 38 16.70 -8.29 6.18
CA VAL A 38 15.54 -8.03 7.03
C VAL A 38 15.53 -6.57 7.43
N ILE A 39 14.46 -5.87 7.03
CA ILE A 39 14.20 -4.50 7.44
C ILE A 39 13.13 -4.50 8.51
N THR A 40 13.44 -3.89 9.65
CA THR A 40 12.47 -3.70 10.72
C THR A 40 11.42 -2.68 10.29
N ALA A 41 10.23 -3.16 9.93
CA ALA A 41 9.10 -2.33 9.52
C ALA A 41 7.78 -2.97 9.95
N THR A 42 6.87 -2.15 10.48
CA THR A 42 5.48 -2.57 10.67
C THR A 42 4.71 -2.54 9.35
N SER A 43 3.54 -3.18 9.27
CA SER A 43 2.73 -3.20 8.04
C SER A 43 2.30 -1.81 7.55
N GLY A 44 2.26 -0.81 8.46
CA GLY A 44 2.06 0.59 8.08
C GLY A 44 3.28 1.16 7.35
N GLN A 45 4.47 0.82 7.80
CA GLN A 45 5.75 1.33 7.28
C GLN A 45 6.23 0.66 6.00
N HIS A 46 5.58 -0.42 5.55
CA HIS A 46 5.97 -1.09 4.29
C HIS A 46 5.95 -0.11 3.10
N LEU A 47 4.95 0.78 3.04
CA LEU A 47 4.88 1.78 1.97
C LEU A 47 6.04 2.76 2.02
N GLU A 48 6.45 3.18 3.22
CA GLU A 48 7.60 4.08 3.37
C GLU A 48 8.88 3.44 2.84
N TYR A 49 9.07 2.13 3.09
CA TYR A 49 10.17 1.38 2.49
C TYR A 49 10.10 1.40 0.96
N LEU A 50 8.93 1.09 0.38
CA LEU A 50 8.77 1.10 -1.08
C LEU A 50 9.00 2.49 -1.69
N PHE A 51 8.58 3.57 -1.01
CA PHE A 51 8.77 4.94 -1.50
C PHE A 51 10.22 5.40 -1.51
N ASN A 52 11.04 4.88 -0.61
CA ASN A 52 12.40 5.37 -0.36
C ASN A 52 13.50 4.45 -0.91
N THR A 53 13.13 3.29 -1.46
CA THR A 53 14.06 2.32 -2.02
C THR A 53 14.04 2.37 -3.54
N GLU A 54 15.20 2.21 -4.18
CA GLU A 54 15.29 2.01 -5.62
C GLU A 54 14.85 0.58 -5.96
N LEU A 55 13.57 0.43 -6.29
CA LEU A 55 12.99 -0.86 -6.65
C LEU A 55 13.48 -1.30 -8.03
N LYS A 56 13.99 -2.53 -8.10
CA LYS A 56 14.28 -3.21 -9.36
C LYS A 56 13.05 -4.01 -9.80
N PHE A 57 12.80 -4.04 -11.11
CA PHE A 57 11.68 -4.77 -11.72
C PHE A 57 12.22 -5.77 -12.74
N PRO A 58 11.53 -6.91 -12.97
CA PRO A 58 10.31 -7.40 -12.34
C PRO A 58 10.40 -7.71 -10.84
N LEU A 59 9.37 -7.35 -10.07
CA LEU A 59 9.29 -7.63 -8.62
C LEU A 59 7.98 -8.30 -8.21
N ILE A 60 8.01 -9.04 -7.10
CA ILE A 60 6.84 -9.53 -6.39
C ILE A 60 6.79 -8.84 -5.03
N TYR A 61 5.69 -8.15 -4.74
CA TYR A 61 5.45 -7.56 -3.43
C TYR A 61 4.39 -8.35 -2.66
N ILE A 62 4.81 -8.90 -1.53
CA ILE A 62 3.95 -9.55 -0.54
C ILE A 62 3.70 -8.57 0.59
N GLN A 63 2.46 -8.14 0.73
CA GLN A 63 2.06 -7.21 1.77
C GLN A 63 1.96 -7.90 3.14
N ASN A 64 1.49 -9.15 3.18
CA ASN A 64 1.27 -9.88 4.43
C ASN A 64 1.40 -11.40 4.27
N PHE A 65 2.32 -12.02 5.01
CA PHE A 65 2.47 -13.47 5.13
C PHE A 65 1.51 -14.12 6.15
N GLY A 66 0.75 -13.32 6.91
CA GLY A 66 -0.16 -13.80 7.95
C GLY A 66 -1.43 -14.50 7.46
N VAL A 67 -1.47 -14.96 6.20
CA VAL A 67 -2.69 -15.32 5.47
C VAL A 67 -2.69 -16.81 5.11
N LYS A 68 -3.80 -17.31 4.56
CA LYS A 68 -3.86 -18.71 4.12
C LYS A 68 -2.89 -18.92 2.96
N THR A 69 -2.00 -19.92 3.08
CA THR A 69 -0.99 -20.24 2.07
C THR A 69 -1.57 -20.37 0.66
N TYR A 70 -2.76 -20.97 0.53
CA TYR A 70 -3.43 -21.11 -0.76
C TYR A 70 -3.78 -19.76 -1.42
N GLU A 71 -4.32 -18.81 -0.64
CA GLU A 71 -4.71 -17.49 -1.14
C GLU A 71 -3.47 -16.67 -1.52
N LEU A 72 -2.42 -16.72 -0.70
CA LEU A 72 -1.14 -16.08 -0.97
C LEU A 72 -0.55 -16.57 -2.30
N VAL A 73 -0.32 -17.88 -2.42
CA VAL A 73 0.35 -18.48 -3.59
C VAL A 73 -0.42 -18.17 -4.87
N ARG A 74 -1.75 -18.25 -4.86
CA ARG A 74 -2.56 -17.93 -6.04
C ARG A 74 -2.63 -16.44 -6.38
N SER A 75 -2.35 -15.58 -5.41
CA SER A 75 -2.37 -14.13 -5.57
C SER A 75 -1.00 -13.54 -5.89
N LEU A 76 0.06 -14.36 -5.96
CA LEU A 76 1.38 -13.91 -6.38
C LEU A 76 1.30 -13.32 -7.80
N ARG A 77 1.76 -12.09 -7.95
CA ARG A 77 1.80 -11.36 -9.22
C ARG A 77 3.13 -10.65 -9.34
N VAL A 78 3.66 -10.67 -10.55
CA VAL A 78 4.86 -9.93 -10.91
C VAL A 78 4.44 -8.54 -11.34
N SER A 79 5.02 -7.55 -10.69
CA SER A 79 4.92 -6.14 -11.06
C SER A 79 6.07 -5.82 -12.02
N LEU A 80 5.78 -5.13 -13.12
CA LEU A 80 6.75 -4.82 -14.17
C LEU A 80 7.26 -3.38 -14.11
N SER A 81 6.58 -2.50 -13.36
CA SER A 81 6.97 -1.11 -13.18
C SER A 81 6.42 -0.55 -11.87
N ALA A 82 6.96 0.60 -11.45
CA ALA A 82 6.52 1.31 -10.25
C ALA A 82 5.11 1.90 -10.37
N ASP A 83 4.60 2.08 -11.59
CA ASP A 83 3.26 2.61 -11.85
C ASP A 83 2.15 1.59 -11.52
N ALA A 84 2.52 0.31 -11.39
CA ALA A 84 1.58 -0.80 -11.21
C ALA A 84 2.20 -1.91 -10.35
N ILE A 85 2.30 -1.65 -9.05
CA ILE A 85 2.75 -2.65 -8.07
C ILE A 85 1.56 -3.45 -7.57
N TYR A 86 1.62 -4.77 -7.74
CA TYR A 86 0.63 -5.68 -7.19
C TYR A 86 0.91 -5.97 -5.71
N THR A 87 -0.05 -5.66 -4.84
CA THR A 87 0.00 -5.93 -3.41
C THR A 87 -0.61 -7.31 -3.13
N CYS A 88 0.21 -8.33 -2.97
CA CYS A 88 -0.27 -9.65 -2.59
C CYS A 88 -0.67 -9.66 -1.10
N ALA A 89 -1.96 -9.82 -0.80
CA ALA A 89 -2.53 -9.64 0.55
C ALA A 89 -3.50 -10.77 0.94
N ASP A 90 -4.26 -10.56 2.03
CA ASP A 90 -5.14 -11.51 2.74
C ASP A 90 -6.33 -12.06 1.95
N GLN A 91 -6.56 -11.60 0.73
CA GLN A 91 -7.71 -11.96 -0.08
C GLN A 91 -7.24 -12.46 -1.44
N LEU A 92 -7.92 -13.50 -1.93
CA LEU A 92 -7.61 -14.07 -3.23
C LEU A 92 -7.76 -13.00 -4.33
N LEU A 93 -6.66 -12.72 -5.01
CA LEU A 93 -6.64 -11.89 -6.20
C LEU A 93 -7.24 -12.67 -7.38
N THR A 94 -8.31 -12.13 -7.92
CA THR A 94 -9.07 -12.59 -9.08
C THR A 94 -9.08 -11.48 -10.13
N ARG A 95 -9.44 -11.81 -11.38
CA ARG A 95 -9.58 -10.81 -12.44
C ARG A 95 -10.60 -9.70 -12.11
N GLN A 96 -11.55 -9.96 -11.22
CA GLN A 96 -12.61 -9.01 -10.88
C GLN A 96 -12.19 -7.99 -9.81
N ASN A 97 -11.27 -8.36 -8.93
CA ASN A 97 -10.83 -7.52 -7.81
C ASN A 97 -9.36 -7.09 -7.92
N GLU A 98 -8.66 -7.47 -9.00
CA GLU A 98 -7.25 -7.16 -9.25
C GLU A 98 -6.91 -5.68 -9.07
N VAL A 99 -7.78 -4.79 -9.54
CA VAL A 99 -7.61 -3.33 -9.43
C VAL A 99 -7.48 -2.85 -7.98
N LEU A 100 -8.09 -3.55 -7.01
CA LEU A 100 -7.96 -3.23 -5.58
C LEU A 100 -6.57 -3.53 -5.02
N TYR A 101 -5.82 -4.42 -5.68
CA TYR A 101 -4.49 -4.84 -5.29
C TYR A 101 -3.41 -4.18 -6.15
N MET A 102 -3.75 -3.19 -6.96
CA MET A 102 -2.77 -2.43 -7.74
C MET A 102 -2.50 -1.09 -7.08
N LEU A 103 -1.22 -0.79 -6.91
CA LEU A 103 -0.70 0.43 -6.33
C LEU A 103 0.15 1.17 -7.38
N ASP A 104 -0.27 2.38 -7.74
CA ASP A 104 0.60 3.34 -8.41
C ASP A 104 1.51 3.98 -7.36
N LEU A 105 2.77 3.54 -7.32
CA LEU A 105 3.71 3.93 -6.27
C LEU A 105 4.05 5.41 -6.34
N LYS A 106 4.11 5.98 -7.56
CA LYS A 106 4.42 7.38 -7.77
C LYS A 106 3.32 8.27 -7.19
N LYS A 107 2.06 8.01 -7.55
CA LYS A 107 0.91 8.77 -7.00
C LYS A 107 0.77 8.57 -5.50
N ALA A 108 0.97 7.34 -5.01
CA ALA A 108 0.91 7.08 -3.58
C ALA A 108 2.00 7.84 -2.81
N LYS A 109 3.21 7.96 -3.37
CA LYS A 109 4.31 8.74 -2.78
C LYS A 109 4.01 10.23 -2.76
N GLU A 110 3.57 10.79 -3.89
CA GLU A 110 3.19 12.21 -3.99
C GLU A 110 2.06 12.55 -3.01
N LEU A 111 1.01 11.71 -2.95
CA LEU A 111 -0.09 11.88 -2.00
C LEU A 111 0.39 11.77 -0.55
N HIS A 112 1.25 10.80 -0.23
CA HIS A 112 1.80 10.64 1.12
C HIS A 112 2.62 11.86 1.56
N GLN A 113 3.39 12.47 0.65
CA GLN A 113 4.15 13.68 0.93
C GLN A 113 3.22 14.88 1.14
N GLU A 114 2.22 15.06 0.28
CA GLU A 114 1.28 16.18 0.36
C GLU A 114 0.42 16.12 1.63
N ILE A 115 0.00 14.92 2.06
CA ILE A 115 -0.77 14.71 3.28
C ILE A 115 -0.06 15.27 4.53
N LYS A 116 1.27 15.29 4.56
CA LYS A 116 2.05 15.81 5.71
C LYS A 116 1.85 17.32 5.93
N ASN A 117 1.36 18.05 4.92
CA ASN A 117 1.06 19.47 5.01
C ASN A 117 -0.28 19.77 5.72
N TYR A 118 -1.05 18.74 6.05
CA TYR A 118 -2.41 18.87 6.60
C TYR A 118 -2.50 18.33 8.04
N SER A 119 -3.42 18.88 8.81
CA SER A 119 -3.74 18.37 10.14
C SER A 119 -4.47 17.03 10.07
N LYS A 120 -4.38 16.23 11.13
CA LYS A 120 -5.12 14.96 11.25
C LYS A 120 -6.62 15.13 10.97
N LYS A 121 -7.23 16.21 11.46
CA LYS A 121 -8.66 16.50 11.25
C LYS A 121 -8.98 16.69 9.77
N GLU A 122 -8.15 17.42 9.04
CA GLU A 122 -8.31 17.65 7.59
C GLU A 122 -8.15 16.35 6.80
N ILE A 123 -7.16 15.54 7.17
CA ILE A 123 -6.92 14.22 6.57
C ILE A 123 -8.12 13.28 6.82
N ASP A 124 -8.66 13.26 8.03
CA ASP A 124 -9.84 12.47 8.36
C ASP A 124 -11.07 12.91 7.53
N ILE A 125 -11.27 14.23 7.35
CA ILE A 125 -12.32 14.78 6.49
C ILE A 125 -12.10 14.37 5.03
N PHE A 126 -10.88 14.48 4.53
CA PHE A 126 -10.51 14.09 3.17
C PHE A 126 -10.83 12.62 2.92
N ILE A 127 -10.31 11.71 3.76
CA ILE A 127 -10.52 10.29 3.62
C ILE A 127 -12.00 9.95 3.73
N ARG A 128 -12.72 10.55 4.69
CA ARG A 128 -14.16 10.32 4.84
C ARG A 128 -14.93 10.75 3.59
N THR A 129 -14.65 11.93 3.05
CA THR A 129 -15.34 12.49 1.89
C THR A 129 -15.10 11.63 0.64
N VAL A 130 -13.84 11.25 0.37
CA VAL A 130 -13.51 10.35 -0.75
C VAL A 130 -14.18 9.00 -0.58
N THR A 131 -14.19 8.45 0.64
CA THR A 131 -14.84 7.16 0.94
C THR A 131 -16.35 7.21 0.68
N LEU A 132 -17.03 8.25 1.20
CA LEU A 132 -18.46 8.42 1.00
C LEU A 132 -18.81 8.62 -0.49
N LEU A 133 -17.98 9.36 -1.22
CA LEU A 133 -18.16 9.57 -2.66
C LEU A 133 -17.98 8.27 -3.45
N ALA A 134 -16.94 7.48 -3.14
CA ALA A 134 -16.69 6.19 -3.79
C ALA A 134 -17.81 5.16 -3.56
N TYR A 135 -18.49 5.24 -2.41
CA TYR A 135 -19.67 4.42 -2.11
C TYR A 135 -21.01 5.06 -2.51
N SER A 136 -20.99 6.15 -3.29
CA SER A 136 -22.20 6.87 -3.73
C SER A 136 -23.14 7.29 -2.57
N ARG A 137 -22.57 7.55 -1.39
CA ARG A 137 -23.33 7.98 -0.19
C ARG A 137 -23.52 9.50 -0.12
N ILE A 138 -22.73 10.25 -0.89
CA ILE A 138 -22.85 11.70 -1.06
C ILE A 138 -22.77 12.04 -2.54
N THR A 139 -23.35 13.19 -2.93
CA THR A 139 -23.28 13.67 -4.31
C THR A 139 -21.89 14.27 -4.62
N PRO A 140 -21.48 14.31 -5.90
CA PRO A 140 -20.26 15.02 -6.31
C PRO A 140 -20.25 16.50 -5.89
N GLU A 141 -21.41 17.15 -5.90
CA GLU A 141 -21.57 18.54 -5.45
C GLU A 141 -21.27 18.69 -3.94
N ALA A 142 -21.86 17.82 -3.11
CA ALA A 142 -21.60 17.81 -1.67
C ALA A 142 -20.12 17.55 -1.37
N ALA A 143 -19.49 16.61 -2.08
CA ALA A 143 -18.06 16.34 -1.95
C ALA A 143 -17.22 17.55 -2.38
N SER A 144 -17.55 18.20 -3.50
CA SER A 144 -16.84 19.40 -4.00
C SER A 144 -16.89 20.54 -2.98
N ASN A 145 -18.04 20.76 -2.34
CA ASN A 145 -18.19 21.77 -1.31
C ASN A 145 -17.32 21.48 -0.08
N GLU A 146 -17.25 20.22 0.35
CA GLU A 146 -16.39 19.82 1.48
C GLU A 146 -14.90 19.98 1.16
N PHE A 147 -14.47 19.62 -0.05
CA PHE A 147 -13.08 19.80 -0.48
C PHE A 147 -12.69 21.28 -0.59
N LYS A 148 -13.56 22.14 -1.13
CA LYS A 148 -13.33 23.59 -1.19
C LYS A 148 -13.24 24.21 0.19
N LYS A 149 -14.17 23.86 1.08
CA LYS A 149 -14.27 24.39 2.44
C LYS A 149 -13.01 24.15 3.27
N ASN A 150 -12.38 22.98 3.08
CA ASN A 150 -11.21 22.56 3.85
C ASN A 150 -9.89 22.64 3.05
N ASN A 151 -9.88 23.30 1.88
CA ASN A 151 -8.71 23.42 0.99
C ASN A 151 -8.02 22.08 0.62
N LEU A 152 -8.82 21.05 0.34
CA LEU A 152 -8.36 19.67 0.08
C LEU A 152 -8.28 19.32 -1.42
N ILE A 153 -8.52 20.29 -2.31
CA ILE A 153 -8.45 20.08 -3.77
C ILE A 153 -7.06 19.58 -4.21
N PRO A 154 -5.92 20.07 -3.68
CA PRO A 154 -4.60 19.55 -4.06
C PRO A 154 -4.48 18.04 -3.85
N LEU A 155 -4.95 17.52 -2.71
CA LEU A 155 -4.96 16.09 -2.40
C LEU A 155 -5.85 15.29 -3.36
N LEU A 156 -6.99 15.85 -3.78
CA LEU A 156 -7.90 15.21 -4.73
C LEU A 156 -7.25 14.98 -6.10
N LEU A 157 -6.40 15.91 -6.55
CA LEU A 157 -5.72 15.81 -7.85
C LEU A 157 -4.65 14.71 -7.89
N LEU A 158 -4.12 14.33 -6.73
CA LEU A 158 -3.12 13.27 -6.58
C LEU A 158 -3.75 11.86 -6.49
N LEU A 159 -5.08 11.77 -6.37
CA LEU A 159 -5.77 10.49 -6.32
C LEU A 159 -5.84 9.81 -7.70
N PRO A 160 -5.80 8.46 -7.75
CA PRO A 160 -6.06 7.72 -8.99
C PRO A 160 -7.44 8.04 -9.57
N THR A 161 -7.63 7.82 -10.86
CA THR A 161 -8.94 8.01 -11.50
C THR A 161 -9.96 6.98 -11.02
N ASP A 162 -9.51 5.74 -10.82
CA ASP A 162 -10.36 4.63 -10.42
C ASP A 162 -10.76 4.71 -8.93
N PRO A 163 -12.05 4.61 -8.58
CA PRO A 163 -12.52 4.75 -7.21
C PRO A 163 -12.06 3.62 -6.28
N HIS A 164 -11.84 2.42 -6.79
CA HIS A 164 -11.34 1.29 -6.02
C HIS A 164 -9.87 1.47 -5.66
N GLN A 165 -9.05 1.94 -6.61
CA GLN A 165 -7.65 2.30 -6.33
C GLN A 165 -7.54 3.44 -5.31
N ARG A 166 -8.44 4.45 -5.38
CA ARG A 166 -8.52 5.50 -4.35
C ARG A 166 -8.70 4.91 -2.96
N LEU A 167 -9.67 4.02 -2.79
CA LEU A 167 -9.95 3.39 -1.51
C LEU A 167 -8.76 2.55 -1.00
N SER A 168 -8.12 1.79 -1.88
CA SER A 168 -6.94 0.99 -1.53
C SER A 168 -5.79 1.87 -1.04
N ILE A 169 -5.43 2.92 -1.79
CA ILE A 169 -4.36 3.85 -1.38
C ILE A 169 -4.70 4.52 -0.05
N LEU A 170 -5.93 5.02 0.13
CA LEU A 170 -6.32 5.68 1.38
C LEU A 170 -6.34 4.71 2.58
N HIS A 171 -6.69 3.44 2.37
CA HIS A 171 -6.62 2.43 3.42
C HIS A 171 -5.17 2.14 3.83
N LEU A 172 -4.25 2.11 2.86
CA LEU A 172 -2.83 1.89 3.13
C LEU A 172 -2.23 3.12 3.85
N LEU A 173 -2.53 4.33 3.39
CA LEU A 173 -2.02 5.57 3.99
C LEU A 173 -2.57 5.85 5.38
N LYS A 174 -3.75 5.34 5.76
CA LYS A 174 -4.27 5.41 7.14
C LYS A 174 -3.39 4.69 8.17
N LYS A 175 -2.57 3.74 7.73
CA LYS A 175 -1.72 2.93 8.60
C LYS A 175 -0.31 3.50 8.79
N VAL A 176 0.06 4.50 7.97
CA VAL A 176 1.32 5.25 8.03
C VAL A 176 1.12 6.45 8.94
#